data_AF-A0A920UYV0-F1
#
_entry.id   AF-A0A920UYV0-F1
#
_cell.length_a   1.000
_cell.length_b   1.000
_cell.length_c   1.000
_cell.angle_alpha   90.00
_cell.angle_beta   90.00
_cell.angle_gamma   90.00
#
_symmetry.space_group_name_H-M   'P 1'
#
loop_
_entity.id
_entity.type
_entity.pdbx_description
1 polymer ?
#
loop_
_entity_poly.entity_id
_entity_poly.type
_entity_poly.pdbx_seq_one_letter_code
_entity_poly.pdbx_strand_id
1 'polypeptide(L)'
;MFSFLNDSHERRAKAIVEKEMPDAFVCASSDVANVLREYERFSTAAMNGFVGPRTSFYLNNLKEKLNREGFNANLRIIQSNGGIATVETCSQRAVTMLMSGPAGGVIGGKSEAVACNTQNIITVDIGGTSADISPITDGQIKIMNPRDTYVSGHPVLIPMIDLVTIGAGGGSIAYIDSAGGFHVGPRSAGADPGPACYGRVALSQQLQMRRFLWAGWIRIRCWVEIFP
;
A
#
# COMPACT_ATOMS: atom_id res chain seq x y z
N MET A 1 -17.94 21.55 -7.46
CA MET A 1 -18.37 21.26 -8.85
C MET A 1 -17.65 22.14 -9.87
N PHE A 2 -17.24 21.55 -11.00
CA PHE A 2 -16.57 22.21 -12.14
C PHE A 2 -15.21 22.88 -11.88
N SER A 3 -14.57 22.61 -10.74
CA SER A 3 -13.25 23.18 -10.43
C SER A 3 -12.15 22.69 -11.37
N PHE A 4 -12.39 21.62 -12.12
CA PHE A 4 -11.47 21.17 -13.17
C PHE A 4 -11.42 22.11 -14.40
N LEU A 5 -12.43 22.96 -14.59
CA LEU A 5 -12.44 24.02 -15.62
C LEU A 5 -12.00 25.36 -15.05
N ASN A 6 -12.47 25.68 -13.84
CA ASN A 6 -12.15 26.92 -13.15
C ASN A 6 -12.02 26.66 -11.65
N ASP A 7 -10.79 26.59 -11.17
CA ASP A 7 -10.45 26.27 -9.78
C ASP A 7 -10.48 27.47 -8.82
N SER A 8 -10.80 28.68 -9.31
CA SER A 8 -10.69 29.92 -8.53
C SER A 8 -11.43 29.89 -7.19
N HIS A 9 -12.67 29.37 -7.18
CA HIS A 9 -13.44 29.21 -5.94
C HIS A 9 -12.87 28.14 -5.01
N GLU A 10 -12.33 27.06 -5.56
CA GLU A 10 -11.74 25.97 -4.76
C GLU A 10 -10.43 26.43 -4.11
N ARG A 11 -9.58 27.16 -4.85
CA ARG A 11 -8.37 27.79 -4.33
C ARG A 11 -8.67 28.86 -3.30
N ARG A 12 -9.71 29.67 -3.53
CA ARG A 12 -10.15 30.67 -2.54
C ARG A 12 -10.64 30.01 -1.25
N ALA A 13 -11.42 28.93 -1.35
CA ALA A 13 -11.86 28.17 -0.19
C ALA A 13 -10.67 27.56 0.57
N LYS A 14 -9.73 26.92 -0.14
CA LYS A 14 -8.48 26.39 0.44
C LYS A 14 -7.73 27.47 1.22
N ALA A 15 -7.51 28.64 0.63
CA ALA A 15 -6.80 29.74 1.28
C ALA A 15 -7.52 30.28 2.54
N ILE A 16 -8.85 30.28 2.55
CA ILE A 16 -9.62 30.65 3.74
C ILE A 16 -9.42 29.60 4.84
N VAL A 17 -9.53 28.32 4.52
CA VAL A 17 -9.33 27.24 5.50
C VAL A 17 -7.91 27.26 6.06
N GLU A 18 -6.88 27.43 5.21
CA GLU A 18 -5.48 27.54 5.64
C GLU A 18 -5.25 28.75 6.57
N LYS A 19 -6.00 29.84 6.40
CA LYS A 19 -5.93 31.01 7.27
C LYS A 19 -6.61 30.78 8.62
N GLU A 20 -7.81 30.21 8.61
CA GLU A 20 -8.63 30.01 9.83
C GLU A 20 -8.20 28.77 10.64
N MET A 21 -7.58 27.78 9.97
CA MET A 21 -7.13 26.51 10.55
C MET A 21 -5.71 26.18 10.07
N PRO A 22 -4.67 26.90 10.54
CA PRO A 22 -3.31 26.79 10.02
C PRO A 22 -2.67 25.40 10.19
N ASP A 23 -3.11 24.63 11.19
CA ASP A 23 -2.60 23.28 11.46
C ASP A 23 -3.36 22.18 10.69
N ALA A 24 -4.44 22.53 9.98
CA ALA A 24 -5.21 21.57 9.22
C ALA A 24 -4.49 21.17 7.92
N PHE A 25 -4.54 19.89 7.59
CA PHE A 25 -4.17 19.44 6.25
C PHE A 25 -5.28 19.79 5.27
N VAL A 26 -4.99 20.65 4.29
CA VAL A 26 -5.97 21.10 3.30
C VAL A 26 -5.52 20.71 1.90
N CYS A 27 -6.41 20.09 1.12
CA CYS A 27 -6.19 19.84 -0.30
C CYS A 27 -7.41 20.23 -1.12
N ALA A 28 -7.18 20.83 -2.28
CA ALA A 28 -8.21 21.08 -3.28
C ALA A 28 -8.30 19.88 -4.23
N SER A 29 -9.51 19.52 -4.64
CA SER A 29 -9.73 18.45 -5.62
C SER A 29 -9.13 18.78 -6.99
N SER A 30 -9.08 20.07 -7.38
CA SER A 30 -8.33 20.54 -8.56
C SER A 30 -6.83 20.30 -8.47
N ASP A 31 -6.23 20.35 -7.28
CA ASP A 31 -4.80 20.06 -7.07
C ASP A 31 -4.52 18.53 -7.10
N VAL A 32 -5.47 17.74 -6.61
CA VAL A 32 -5.30 16.28 -6.43
C VAL A 32 -5.65 15.51 -7.71
N ALA A 33 -6.79 15.81 -8.34
CA ALA A 33 -7.33 15.12 -9.50
C ALA A 33 -8.09 16.09 -10.43
N ASN A 34 -7.36 16.77 -11.31
CA ASN A 34 -7.94 17.77 -12.21
C ASN A 34 -8.64 17.16 -13.44
N VAL A 35 -9.81 16.52 -13.26
CA VAL A 35 -10.57 15.90 -14.35
C VAL A 35 -12.08 16.08 -14.19
N LEU A 36 -12.79 16.00 -15.33
CA LEU A 36 -14.25 15.85 -15.35
C LEU A 36 -14.59 14.49 -14.75
N ARG A 37 -15.28 14.49 -13.59
CA ARG A 37 -15.94 13.36 -12.89
C ARG A 37 -16.12 13.69 -11.40
N GLU A 38 -17.30 14.19 -11.01
CA GLU A 38 -17.48 14.78 -9.67
C GLU A 38 -17.26 13.76 -8.55
N TYR A 39 -17.85 12.57 -8.64
CA TYR A 39 -17.78 11.56 -7.59
C TYR A 39 -16.35 11.01 -7.41
N GLU A 40 -15.72 10.61 -8.50
CA GLU A 40 -14.38 10.01 -8.45
C GLU A 40 -13.31 11.04 -8.10
N ARG A 41 -13.46 12.29 -8.58
CA ARG A 41 -12.59 13.41 -8.17
C ARG A 41 -12.74 13.71 -6.68
N PHE A 42 -13.97 13.78 -6.19
CA PHE A 42 -14.25 13.97 -4.77
C PHE A 42 -13.67 12.82 -3.93
N SER A 43 -13.93 11.56 -4.31
CA SER A 43 -13.40 10.36 -3.65
C SER A 43 -11.88 10.39 -3.55
N THR A 44 -11.20 10.76 -4.65
CA THR A 44 -9.73 10.88 -4.69
C THR A 44 -9.22 11.98 -3.76
N ALA A 45 -9.86 13.15 -3.76
CA ALA A 45 -9.50 14.26 -2.87
C ALA A 45 -9.75 13.92 -1.39
N ALA A 46 -10.88 13.26 -1.10
CA ALA A 46 -11.23 12.81 0.24
C ALA A 46 -10.22 11.79 0.77
N MET A 47 -9.82 10.81 -0.04
CA MET A 47 -8.74 9.89 0.33
C MET A 47 -7.43 10.61 0.58
N ASN A 48 -7.05 11.56 -0.29
CA ASN A 48 -5.83 12.33 -0.10
C ASN A 48 -5.85 13.11 1.22
N GLY A 49 -6.98 13.74 1.56
CA GLY A 49 -7.18 14.41 2.85
C GLY A 49 -7.14 13.44 4.04
N PHE A 50 -7.62 12.21 3.87
CA PHE A 50 -7.62 11.19 4.92
C PHE A 50 -6.21 10.66 5.23
N VAL A 51 -5.43 10.29 4.20
CA VAL A 51 -4.08 9.73 4.40
C VAL A 51 -2.98 10.79 4.50
N GLY A 52 -3.23 11.98 3.95
CA GLY A 52 -2.29 13.10 3.84
C GLY A 52 -1.61 13.52 5.13
N PRO A 53 -2.33 13.80 6.24
CA PRO A 53 -1.73 14.27 7.48
C PRO A 53 -0.66 13.32 8.03
N ARG A 54 -1.00 12.03 8.15
CA ARG A 54 -0.10 11.01 8.69
C ARG A 54 1.09 10.76 7.77
N THR A 55 0.84 10.73 6.46
CA THR A 55 1.88 10.50 5.45
C THR A 55 2.87 11.67 5.43
N SER A 56 2.37 12.90 5.37
CA SER A 56 3.18 14.12 5.38
C SER A 56 4.05 14.19 6.65
N PHE A 57 3.46 13.94 7.81
CA PHE A 57 4.22 13.91 9.07
C PHE A 57 5.36 12.89 9.03
N TYR A 58 5.07 11.67 8.59
CA TYR A 58 6.07 10.60 8.51
C TYR A 58 7.22 10.95 7.55
N LEU A 59 6.90 11.39 6.33
CA LEU A 59 7.89 11.67 5.29
C LEU A 59 8.79 12.85 5.68
N ASN A 60 8.22 13.91 6.26
CA ASN A 60 8.99 15.06 6.72
C ASN A 60 9.90 14.69 7.90
N ASN A 61 9.40 13.93 8.87
CA ASN A 61 10.22 13.44 9.99
C ASN A 61 11.37 12.53 9.51
N LEU A 62 11.10 11.66 8.52
CA LEU A 62 12.14 10.82 7.91
C LEU A 62 13.21 11.68 7.22
N LYS A 63 12.80 12.66 6.40
CA LYS A 63 13.71 13.60 5.73
C LYS A 63 14.58 14.36 6.73
N GLU A 64 13.97 14.89 7.79
CA GLU A 64 14.70 15.63 8.83
C GLU A 64 15.72 14.75 9.56
N LYS A 65 15.34 13.51 9.93
CA LYS A 65 16.24 12.58 10.59
C LYS A 65 17.44 12.23 9.71
N LEU A 66 17.20 11.91 8.44
CA LEU A 66 18.28 11.63 7.49
C LEU A 66 19.24 12.81 7.34
N ASN A 67 18.70 14.04 7.26
CA ASN A 67 19.53 15.25 7.20
C ASN A 67 20.36 15.44 8.48
N ARG A 68 19.77 15.21 9.67
CA ARG A 68 20.49 15.32 10.95
C ARG A 68 21.62 14.30 11.08
N GLU A 69 21.46 13.10 10.52
CA GLU A 69 22.50 12.07 10.46
C GLU A 69 23.55 12.32 9.36
N GLY A 70 23.50 13.46 8.66
CA GLY A 70 24.48 13.86 7.65
C GLY A 70 24.30 13.16 6.29
N PHE A 71 23.11 12.62 6.01
CA PHE A 71 22.83 11.98 4.73
C PHE A 71 22.64 13.02 3.62
N ASN A 72 23.61 13.12 2.71
CA ASN A 72 23.65 14.15 1.65
C ASN A 72 22.94 13.76 0.34
N ALA A 73 22.10 12.71 0.34
CA ALA A 73 21.39 12.28 -0.86
C ALA A 73 19.93 12.75 -0.91
N ASN A 74 19.39 12.87 -2.12
CA ASN A 74 17.99 13.21 -2.32
C ASN A 74 17.08 12.04 -1.94
N LEU A 75 16.30 12.19 -0.87
CA LEU A 75 15.25 11.24 -0.53
C LEU A 75 14.17 11.23 -1.63
N ARG A 76 13.87 10.04 -2.13
CA ARG A 76 12.86 9.78 -3.17
C ARG A 76 11.92 8.70 -2.69
N ILE A 77 10.63 8.91 -2.95
CA ILE A 77 9.56 8.01 -2.51
C ILE A 77 8.92 7.38 -3.73
N ILE A 78 8.71 6.07 -3.68
CA ILE A 78 8.05 5.34 -4.76
C ILE A 78 6.54 5.59 -4.75
N GLN A 79 5.94 5.61 -5.94
CA GLN A 79 4.52 5.86 -6.17
C GLN A 79 3.81 4.60 -6.70
N SER A 80 2.48 4.56 -6.61
CA SER A 80 1.66 3.43 -7.08
C SER A 80 1.82 3.14 -8.58
N ASN A 81 2.29 4.08 -9.39
CA ASN A 81 2.59 3.89 -10.81
C ASN A 81 4.00 3.34 -11.08
N GLY A 82 4.79 3.04 -10.04
CA GLY A 82 6.18 2.59 -10.15
C GLY A 82 7.22 3.70 -10.35
N GLY A 83 6.78 4.96 -10.47
CA GLY A 83 7.65 6.12 -10.51
C GLY A 83 8.15 6.53 -9.12
N ILE A 84 9.02 7.55 -9.08
CA ILE A 84 9.54 8.13 -7.83
C ILE A 84 9.28 9.63 -7.79
N ALA A 85 8.99 10.16 -6.60
CA ALA A 85 8.72 11.57 -6.36
C ALA A 85 9.45 12.08 -5.11
N THR A 86 9.38 13.39 -4.89
CA THR A 86 9.99 14.03 -3.70
C THR A 86 9.07 13.91 -2.48
N VAL A 87 9.64 14.14 -1.29
CA VAL A 87 8.87 14.21 -0.04
C VAL A 87 7.78 15.28 -0.12
N GLU A 88 8.08 16.42 -0.71
CA GLU A 88 7.13 17.55 -0.85
C GLU A 88 5.93 17.14 -1.71
N THR A 89 6.19 16.54 -2.88
CA THR A 89 5.12 16.07 -3.78
C THR A 89 4.26 15.00 -3.10
N CYS A 90 4.87 14.00 -2.48
CA CYS A 90 4.13 12.92 -1.81
C CYS A 90 3.40 13.39 -0.55
N SER A 91 3.91 14.42 0.13
CA SER A 91 3.22 15.01 1.28
C SER A 91 1.96 15.76 0.88
N GLN A 92 1.95 16.39 -0.30
CA GLN A 92 0.77 17.08 -0.84
C GLN A 92 -0.22 16.10 -1.51
N ARG A 93 0.29 15.08 -2.21
CA ARG A 93 -0.48 14.09 -2.98
C ARG A 93 -0.23 12.66 -2.47
N ALA A 94 -0.46 12.46 -1.17
CA ALA A 94 -0.29 11.18 -0.48
C ALA A 94 -1.10 10.04 -1.11
N VAL A 95 -2.22 10.36 -1.76
CA VAL A 95 -3.03 9.38 -2.51
C VAL A 95 -2.21 8.61 -3.55
N THR A 96 -1.18 9.22 -4.15
CA THR A 96 -0.30 8.55 -5.13
C THR A 96 0.55 7.41 -4.57
N MET A 97 0.52 7.20 -3.24
CA MET A 97 1.32 6.17 -2.57
C MET A 97 0.51 4.98 -2.04
N LEU A 98 -0.81 4.94 -2.25
CA LEU A 98 -1.71 3.94 -1.65
C LEU A 98 -1.28 2.48 -1.87
N MET A 99 -0.54 2.16 -2.94
CA MET A 99 0.00 0.82 -3.24
C MET A 99 1.48 0.88 -3.68
N SER A 100 2.22 1.84 -3.13
CA SER A 100 3.61 2.13 -3.53
C SER A 100 4.61 1.00 -3.23
N GLY A 101 4.44 0.27 -2.12
CA GLY A 101 5.30 -0.85 -1.74
C GLY A 101 5.27 -1.99 -2.76
N PRO A 102 4.11 -2.62 -3.01
CA PRO A 102 3.97 -3.66 -4.03
C PRO A 102 4.39 -3.19 -5.43
N ALA A 103 4.08 -1.95 -5.79
CA ALA A 103 4.56 -1.35 -7.05
C ALA A 103 6.10 -1.42 -7.17
N GLY A 104 6.84 -1.19 -6.09
CA GLY A 104 8.29 -1.39 -6.04
C GLY A 104 8.72 -2.82 -6.27
N GLY A 105 8.00 -3.79 -5.71
CA GLY A 105 8.21 -5.22 -5.99
C GLY A 105 8.04 -5.55 -7.47
N VAL A 106 7.02 -5.00 -8.14
CA VAL A 106 6.80 -5.18 -9.58
C VAL A 106 7.93 -4.57 -10.41
N ILE A 107 8.38 -3.37 -10.06
CA ILE A 107 9.51 -2.69 -10.73
C ILE A 107 10.80 -3.50 -10.56
N GLY A 108 11.06 -4.02 -9.36
CA GLY A 108 12.19 -4.92 -9.10
C GLY A 108 12.08 -6.21 -9.91
N GLY A 109 10.91 -6.85 -9.94
CA GLY A 109 10.65 -8.05 -10.73
C GLY A 109 10.89 -7.84 -12.22
N LYS A 110 10.49 -6.68 -12.78
CA LYS A 110 10.82 -6.32 -14.16
C LYS A 110 12.32 -6.19 -14.39
N SER A 111 13.05 -5.57 -13.45
CA SER A 111 14.51 -5.46 -13.53
C SER A 111 15.18 -6.84 -13.57
N GLU A 112 14.75 -7.75 -12.71
CA GLU A 112 15.24 -9.14 -12.70
C GLU A 112 14.87 -9.91 -13.98
N ALA A 113 13.66 -9.69 -14.50
CA ALA A 113 13.23 -10.29 -15.78
C ALA A 113 14.15 -9.90 -16.93
N VAL A 114 14.52 -8.61 -17.02
CA VAL A 114 15.49 -8.11 -18.00
C VAL A 114 16.85 -8.78 -17.82
N ALA A 115 17.34 -8.89 -16.57
CA ALA A 115 18.61 -9.57 -16.28
C ALA A 115 18.59 -11.06 -16.67
N CYS A 116 17.43 -11.71 -16.55
CA CYS A 116 17.22 -13.11 -16.92
C CYS A 116 16.84 -13.31 -18.40
N ASN A 117 16.82 -12.23 -19.20
CA ASN A 117 16.37 -12.24 -20.60
C ASN A 117 14.97 -12.89 -20.78
N THR A 118 14.05 -12.62 -19.85
CA THR A 118 12.65 -13.03 -19.93
C THR A 118 11.75 -11.82 -19.99
N GLN A 119 10.68 -11.92 -20.77
CA GLN A 119 9.74 -10.82 -21.00
C GLN A 119 8.36 -11.08 -20.38
N ASN A 120 8.07 -12.33 -20.04
CA ASN A 120 6.79 -12.75 -19.51
C ASN A 120 6.98 -13.35 -18.12
N ILE A 121 6.59 -12.62 -17.09
CA ILE A 121 6.71 -13.04 -15.70
C ILE A 121 5.44 -12.72 -14.91
N ILE A 122 5.28 -13.40 -13.79
CA ILE A 122 4.32 -13.04 -12.75
C ILE A 122 5.12 -12.74 -11.50
N THR A 123 4.97 -11.54 -10.97
CA THR A 123 5.51 -11.18 -9.66
C THR A 123 4.54 -11.64 -8.59
N VAL A 124 5.09 -12.22 -7.52
CA VAL A 124 4.32 -12.71 -6.37
C VAL A 124 5.06 -12.32 -5.10
N ASP A 125 4.55 -11.33 -4.37
CA ASP A 125 5.06 -10.92 -3.06
C ASP A 125 4.09 -11.40 -1.98
N ILE A 126 4.51 -12.35 -1.15
CA ILE A 126 3.69 -12.93 -0.09
C ILE A 126 4.22 -12.43 1.25
N GLY A 127 3.45 -11.54 1.88
CA GLY A 127 3.72 -11.05 3.22
C GLY A 127 3.03 -11.86 4.31
N GLY A 128 2.99 -11.28 5.52
CA GLY A 128 2.27 -11.86 6.65
C GLY A 128 0.74 -11.78 6.54
N THR A 129 0.20 -10.82 5.78
CA THR A 129 -1.25 -10.56 5.73
C THR A 129 -1.85 -10.74 4.34
N SER A 130 -1.07 -10.41 3.31
CA SER A 130 -1.53 -10.39 1.93
C SER A 130 -0.51 -11.04 1.01
N ALA A 131 -0.97 -11.36 -0.20
CA ALA A 131 -0.11 -11.59 -1.34
C ALA A 131 -0.46 -10.61 -2.46
N ASP A 132 0.56 -9.98 -3.02
CA ASP A 132 0.46 -9.02 -4.11
C ASP A 132 0.98 -9.68 -5.40
N ILE A 133 0.17 -9.65 -6.44
CA ILE A 133 0.42 -10.37 -7.69
C ILE A 133 0.28 -9.42 -8.87
N SER A 134 1.27 -9.38 -9.75
CA SER A 134 1.21 -8.59 -10.99
C SER A 134 1.84 -9.33 -12.16
N PRO A 135 1.13 -9.50 -13.29
CA PRO A 135 1.69 -10.02 -14.52
C PRO A 135 2.46 -8.92 -15.28
N ILE A 136 3.61 -9.28 -15.82
CA ILE A 136 4.35 -8.49 -16.80
C ILE A 136 4.38 -9.31 -18.08
N THR A 137 3.77 -8.76 -19.13
CA THR A 137 3.67 -9.39 -20.45
C THR A 137 4.46 -8.55 -21.45
N ASP A 138 5.23 -9.22 -22.33
CA ASP A 138 6.06 -8.56 -23.35
C ASP A 138 7.00 -7.48 -22.78
N GLY A 139 7.48 -7.69 -21.54
CA GLY A 139 8.36 -6.78 -20.82
C GLY A 139 7.70 -5.47 -20.37
N GLN A 140 6.37 -5.35 -20.49
CA GLN A 140 5.63 -4.13 -20.17
C GLN A 140 4.88 -4.24 -18.84
N ILE A 141 5.05 -3.22 -18.00
CA ILE A 141 4.22 -3.05 -16.80
C ILE A 141 2.94 -2.35 -17.25
N LYS A 142 1.80 -2.97 -16.95
CA LYS A 142 0.49 -2.41 -17.25
C LYS A 142 0.11 -1.41 -16.15
N ILE A 143 -0.36 -0.24 -16.57
CA ILE A 143 -1.00 0.74 -15.69
C ILE A 143 -2.51 0.57 -15.83
N MET A 144 -3.23 0.47 -14.72
CA MET A 144 -4.68 0.34 -14.69
C MET A 144 -5.34 1.54 -15.35
N ASN A 145 -6.48 1.33 -16.00
CA ASN A 145 -7.34 2.43 -16.38
C ASN A 145 -7.82 3.13 -15.10
N PRO A 146 -7.75 4.47 -14.99
CA PRO A 146 -8.27 5.20 -13.83
C PRO A 146 -9.76 4.93 -13.53
N ARG A 147 -10.52 4.41 -14.51
CA ARG A 147 -11.92 3.95 -14.32
C ARG A 147 -12.05 2.67 -13.50
N ASP A 148 -11.02 1.83 -13.52
CA ASP A 148 -11.01 0.50 -12.90
C ASP A 148 -10.20 0.50 -11.60
N THR A 149 -9.73 1.67 -11.18
CA THR A 149 -8.85 1.83 -10.03
C THR A 149 -9.68 2.08 -8.77
N TYR A 150 -9.68 1.11 -7.85
CA TYR A 150 -10.41 1.15 -6.60
C TYR A 150 -9.47 0.88 -5.42
N VAL A 151 -9.66 1.62 -4.33
CA VAL A 151 -9.02 1.34 -3.05
C VAL A 151 -10.11 1.27 -2.00
N SER A 152 -10.18 0.14 -1.28
CA SER A 152 -11.20 -0.11 -0.26
C SER A 152 -12.64 0.16 -0.73
N GLY A 153 -12.96 -0.20 -1.99
CA GLY A 153 -14.29 -0.04 -2.58
C GLY A 153 -14.62 1.36 -3.11
N HIS A 154 -13.67 2.31 -3.03
CA HIS A 154 -13.85 3.68 -3.49
C HIS A 154 -12.99 3.96 -4.73
N PRO A 155 -13.52 4.66 -5.75
CA PRO A 155 -12.75 4.95 -6.96
C PRO A 155 -11.65 5.97 -6.66
N VAL A 156 -10.48 5.77 -7.26
CA VAL A 156 -9.31 6.66 -7.10
C VAL A 156 -8.72 6.98 -8.47
N LEU A 157 -8.67 8.26 -8.81
CA LEU A 157 -8.19 8.75 -10.10
C LEU A 157 -6.67 9.00 -10.10
N ILE A 158 -5.91 7.95 -9.79
CA ILE A 158 -4.44 7.97 -9.91
C ILE A 158 -3.97 6.82 -10.79
N PRO A 159 -2.89 6.98 -11.56
CA PRO A 159 -2.27 5.86 -12.24
C PRO A 159 -1.70 4.87 -11.22
N MET A 160 -2.06 3.60 -11.35
CA MET A 160 -1.53 2.51 -10.53
C MET A 160 -1.07 1.36 -11.42
N ILE A 161 0.01 0.69 -11.04
CA ILE A 161 0.40 -0.59 -11.64
C ILE A 161 -0.74 -1.59 -11.46
N ASP A 162 -1.02 -2.36 -12.52
CA ASP A 162 -1.98 -3.45 -12.50
C ASP A 162 -1.46 -4.58 -11.60
N LEU A 163 -1.86 -4.52 -10.34
CA LEU A 163 -1.53 -5.48 -9.31
C LEU A 163 -2.80 -5.82 -8.51
N VAL A 164 -2.90 -7.09 -8.13
CA VAL A 164 -4.00 -7.59 -7.32
C VAL A 164 -3.46 -8.03 -5.96
N THR A 165 -4.09 -7.54 -4.91
CA THR A 165 -3.82 -7.96 -3.53
C THR A 165 -4.89 -8.95 -3.10
N ILE A 166 -4.47 -10.14 -2.67
CA ILE A 166 -5.33 -11.13 -2.03
C ILE A 166 -5.02 -11.19 -0.53
N GLY A 167 -6.06 -11.32 0.31
CA GLY A 167 -5.97 -11.42 1.77
C GLY A 167 -5.48 -12.79 2.27
N ALA A 168 -4.40 -13.29 1.69
CA ALA A 168 -3.80 -14.57 1.99
C ALA A 168 -2.28 -14.39 2.16
N GLY A 169 -1.83 -14.29 3.40
CA GLY A 169 -0.42 -14.22 3.77
C GLY A 169 -0.03 -15.30 4.77
N GLY A 170 1.21 -15.28 5.25
CA GLY A 170 1.72 -16.27 6.21
C GLY A 170 0.97 -16.29 7.56
N GLY A 171 0.37 -15.17 7.95
CA GLY A 171 -0.42 -14.97 9.17
C GLY A 171 -1.94 -15.06 8.95
N SER A 172 -2.41 -15.45 7.77
CA SER A 172 -3.85 -15.62 7.56
C SER A 172 -4.41 -16.72 8.49
N ILE A 173 -5.61 -16.46 9.01
CA ILE A 173 -6.25 -17.32 10.01
C ILE A 173 -7.00 -18.41 9.27
N ALA A 174 -6.67 -19.67 9.58
CA ALA A 174 -7.42 -20.81 9.10
C ALA A 174 -8.53 -21.19 10.08
N TYR A 175 -9.72 -21.44 9.57
CA TYR A 175 -10.90 -21.80 10.37
C TYR A 175 -11.83 -22.75 9.59
N ILE A 176 -12.74 -23.41 10.31
CA ILE A 176 -13.83 -24.18 9.74
C ILE A 176 -15.12 -23.37 9.95
N ASP A 177 -15.89 -23.16 8.89
CA ASP A 177 -17.17 -22.45 8.99
C ASP A 177 -18.29 -23.33 9.57
N SER A 178 -19.48 -22.75 9.77
CA SER A 178 -20.64 -23.48 10.29
C SER A 178 -21.16 -24.59 9.37
N ALA A 179 -20.77 -24.58 8.09
CA ALA A 179 -21.13 -25.59 7.11
C ALA A 179 -20.06 -26.70 6.97
N GLY A 180 -18.97 -26.63 7.75
CA GLY A 180 -17.87 -27.60 7.70
C GLY A 180 -16.81 -27.31 6.64
N GLY A 181 -16.88 -26.17 5.95
CA GLY A 181 -15.88 -25.75 4.97
C GLY A 181 -14.60 -25.25 5.63
N PHE A 182 -13.43 -25.68 5.13
CA PHE A 182 -12.13 -25.20 5.59
C PHE A 182 -11.70 -23.96 4.80
N HIS A 183 -11.40 -22.88 5.52
CA HIS A 183 -11.05 -21.57 4.96
C HIS A 183 -9.71 -21.08 5.52
N VAL A 184 -9.04 -20.21 4.76
CA VAL A 184 -7.82 -19.51 5.16
C VAL A 184 -7.93 -18.05 4.76
N GLY A 185 -7.88 -17.13 5.72
CA GLY A 185 -8.18 -15.71 5.47
C GLY A 185 -9.69 -15.43 5.35
N PRO A 186 -10.11 -14.18 5.08
CA PRO A 186 -9.27 -13.00 4.89
C PRO A 186 -8.75 -12.40 6.20
N ARG A 187 -9.16 -12.93 7.36
CA ARG A 187 -8.65 -12.47 8.67
C ARG A 187 -7.18 -12.85 8.82
N SER A 188 -6.38 -11.94 9.37
CA SER A 188 -4.94 -12.14 9.62
C SER A 188 -4.61 -11.91 11.09
N ALA A 189 -3.64 -12.67 11.59
CA ALA A 189 -3.03 -12.46 12.90
C ALA A 189 -2.08 -11.25 12.94
N GLY A 190 -1.77 -10.67 11.79
CA GLY A 190 -0.86 -9.54 11.65
C GLY A 190 0.57 -9.87 12.11
N ALA A 191 1.30 -8.84 12.54
CA ALA A 191 2.60 -8.99 13.20
C ALA A 191 2.49 -8.96 14.74
N ASP A 192 1.39 -8.41 15.26
CA ASP A 192 1.07 -8.36 16.69
C ASP A 192 -0.42 -8.68 16.88
N PRO A 193 -0.78 -9.77 17.58
CA PRO A 193 0.11 -10.69 18.30
C PRO A 193 0.97 -11.57 17.38
N GLY A 194 0.66 -11.60 16.08
CA GLY A 194 1.32 -12.47 15.11
C GLY A 194 0.87 -13.92 15.19
N PRO A 195 1.45 -14.80 14.38
CA PRO A 195 1.10 -16.22 14.34
C PRO A 195 1.40 -16.93 15.67
N ALA A 196 0.66 -18.00 16.00
CA ALA A 196 0.79 -18.71 17.28
C ALA A 196 2.21 -19.22 17.58
N CYS A 197 3.04 -19.45 16.56
CA CYS A 197 4.44 -19.80 16.73
C CYS A 197 5.31 -18.68 17.32
N TYR A 198 4.79 -17.45 17.43
CA TYR A 198 5.45 -16.36 18.15
C TYR A 198 5.30 -16.49 19.68
N GLY A 199 4.43 -17.39 20.17
CA GLY A 199 4.24 -17.64 21.60
C GLY A 199 3.48 -16.54 22.34
N ARG A 200 2.83 -15.61 21.63
CA ARG A 200 2.13 -14.44 22.21
C ARG A 200 0.63 -14.63 22.39
N VAL A 201 0.05 -15.71 21.87
CA VAL A 201 -1.39 -16.03 21.94
C VAL A 201 -1.63 -17.51 22.17
N ALA A 202 -2.82 -17.82 22.73
CA ALA A 202 -3.28 -19.19 22.93
C ALA A 202 -3.46 -19.93 21.58
N LEU A 203 -3.08 -21.20 21.55
CA LEU A 203 -2.98 -22.06 20.36
C LEU A 203 -4.26 -22.20 19.52
N SER A 204 -5.44 -21.95 20.10
CA SER A 204 -6.72 -22.43 19.55
C SER A 204 -7.24 -21.65 18.33
N GLN A 205 -6.53 -20.63 17.84
CA GLN A 205 -7.07 -19.71 16.82
C GLN A 205 -6.20 -19.50 15.58
N GLN A 206 -5.01 -20.12 15.44
CA GLN A 206 -4.07 -19.75 14.36
C GLN A 206 -3.22 -20.93 13.84
N LEU A 207 -3.60 -21.51 12.70
CA LEU A 207 -3.03 -22.77 12.20
C LEU A 207 -2.05 -22.64 11.02
N GLN A 208 -2.03 -21.54 10.25
CA GLN A 208 -1.32 -21.52 8.95
C GLN A 208 0.21 -21.49 9.08
N MET A 209 0.79 -20.54 9.81
CA MET A 209 2.26 -20.48 9.97
C MET A 209 2.80 -21.69 10.76
N ARG A 210 1.98 -22.28 11.65
CA ARG A 210 2.27 -23.56 12.32
C ARG A 210 2.42 -24.72 11.34
N ARG A 211 1.63 -24.75 10.27
CA ARG A 211 1.73 -25.78 9.23
C ARG A 211 3.03 -25.69 8.43
N PHE A 212 3.49 -24.48 8.09
CA PHE A 212 4.79 -24.29 7.43
C PHE A 212 5.97 -24.74 8.32
N LEU A 213 5.86 -24.49 9.63
CA LEU A 213 6.83 -24.98 10.61
C LEU A 213 6.82 -26.51 10.73
N TRP A 214 5.63 -27.09 10.86
CA TRP A 214 5.47 -28.54 11.03
C TRP A 214 5.87 -29.32 9.78
N ALA A 215 5.63 -28.77 8.59
CA ALA A 215 6.08 -29.33 7.32
C ALA A 215 7.58 -29.10 7.03
N GLY A 216 8.31 -28.40 7.92
CA GLY A 216 9.76 -28.18 7.80
C GLY A 216 10.19 -27.07 6.83
N TRP A 217 9.26 -26.24 6.35
CA TRP A 217 9.52 -25.15 5.39
C TRP A 217 10.13 -23.92 6.07
N ILE A 218 9.84 -23.72 7.36
CA ILE A 218 10.44 -22.67 8.18
C ILE A 218 11.29 -23.33 9.25
N ARG A 219 12.59 -23.01 9.29
CA ARG A 219 13.48 -23.41 10.39
C ARG A 219 13.42 -22.34 11.49
N ILE A 220 12.82 -22.66 12.63
CA ILE A 220 13.03 -21.87 13.86
C ILE A 220 14.35 -22.32 14.48
N ARG A 221 15.32 -21.39 14.61
CA ARG A 221 16.60 -21.64 15.31
C ARG A 221 16.53 -21.38 16.82
N CYS A 222 15.38 -20.98 17.36
CA CYS A 222 15.15 -20.89 18.79
C CYS A 222 14.61 -22.23 19.30
N TRP A 223 15.50 -23.08 19.80
CA TRP A 223 15.13 -24.11 20.78
C TRP A 223 14.62 -23.38 22.03
N VAL A 224 13.31 -23.27 22.16
CA VAL A 224 12.68 -23.26 23.47
C VAL A 224 11.94 -24.59 23.53
N GLU A 225 12.43 -25.49 24.37
CA GLU A 225 11.75 -26.71 24.76
C GLU A 225 10.35 -26.33 25.25
N ILE A 226 9.35 -26.51 24.39
CA ILE A 226 7.95 -26.44 24.77
C ILE A 226 7.37 -27.76 24.32
N PHE A 227 7.54 -28.79 25.14
CA PHE A 227 6.51 -29.72 25.64
C PHE A 227 7.21 -30.78 26.54
N PRO A 228 6.60 -31.22 27.65
CA PRO A 228 6.97 -32.48 28.30
C PRO A 228 6.57 -33.69 27.44
#